data_AF-A0A7X2L0Z7-F1
#
_entry.id   AF-A0A7X2L0Z7-F1
#
_cell.length_a   1.000
_cell.length_b   1.000
_cell.length_c   1.000
_cell.angle_alpha   90.00
_cell.angle_beta   90.00
_cell.angle_gamma   90.00
#
_symmetry.space_group_name_H-M   'P 1'
#
loop_
_entity.id
_entity.type
_entity.pdbx_description
1 polymer ?
#
loop_
_entity_poly.entity_id
_entity_poly.type
_entity_poly.pdbx_seq_one_letter_code
_entity_poly.pdbx_strand_id
1 'polypeptide(L)'
;MRTVKVFYVLLSVVIGVACFYGLLFIAFSVGDGLLTQKDPAGVCLVLLAMLFGVGGYLALGVKIDRRLVPLALALMIAAIFFTLPIIQTLDDLKDNHKKSYASKHQDDYIVQLNSILQKDDLPMELDSKSSNFDTLYKGNSIWLNFEKANEEPVTEADVNMLLTLLPEVDRDVRIRISFGVYNSDYAGRESSMGFMLDQDKVPENCTISDGYEYLCAKYAANFVPVPSKAVYSTSSRINDSLPEFTFTVYGVKKEPLSSANQIVITNKEASGEIIQELPFNETSTSDTETFGFIMEDMNFDGYLDIRIQADTPAAPNIPYDCWLWDANNSKFIRNSYLEEIQSPEFDTQKQIITSIGRSSASEHFWEEYKYIDGIPTLMKRTEEEINQPQKIIHTVVWELVNGELEITEDYKEAYVDPEGL
;
A
#
# COMPACT_ATOMS: atom_id res chain seq x y z
N MET A 1 37.05 -30.08 -40.54
CA MET A 1 35.81 -30.90 -40.45
C MET A 1 35.41 -31.26 -39.02
N ARG A 2 36.30 -31.76 -38.14
CA ARG A 2 35.94 -32.16 -36.77
C ARG A 2 35.36 -31.02 -35.92
N THR A 3 35.96 -29.83 -35.97
CA THR A 3 35.51 -28.63 -35.24
C THR A 3 34.11 -28.18 -35.65
N VAL A 4 33.78 -28.23 -36.94
CA VAL A 4 32.45 -27.85 -37.47
C VAL A 4 31.36 -28.80 -36.98
N LYS A 5 31.66 -30.11 -36.91
CA LYS A 5 30.72 -31.10 -36.37
C LYS A 5 30.45 -30.91 -34.88
N VAL A 6 31.49 -30.61 -34.10
CA VAL A 6 31.37 -30.32 -32.66
C VAL A 6 30.55 -29.04 -32.44
N PHE A 7 30.85 -27.98 -33.19
CA PHE A 7 30.11 -26.73 -33.11
C PHE A 7 28.63 -26.91 -33.46
N TYR A 8 28.32 -27.67 -34.52
CA TYR A 8 26.95 -28.02 -34.87
C TYR A 8 26.23 -28.66 -33.67
N VAL A 9 26.78 -29.72 -33.07
CA VAL A 9 26.16 -30.41 -31.93
C VAL A 9 25.97 -29.51 -30.71
N LEU A 10 26.93 -28.63 -30.39
CA LEU A 10 26.79 -27.67 -29.29
C LEU A 10 25.67 -26.65 -29.54
N LEU A 11 25.53 -26.19 -30.79
CA LEU A 11 24.48 -25.25 -31.18
C LEU A 11 23.07 -25.86 -31.04
N SER A 12 22.93 -27.20 -31.03
CA SER A 12 21.65 -27.87 -30.77
C SER A 12 21.07 -27.50 -29.41
N VAL A 13 21.92 -27.36 -28.38
CA VAL A 13 21.48 -26.98 -27.04
C VAL A 13 20.93 -25.55 -27.03
N VAL A 14 21.64 -24.62 -27.70
CA VAL A 14 21.22 -23.21 -27.82
C VAL A 14 19.86 -23.10 -28.52
N ILE A 15 19.67 -23.86 -29.60
CA ILE A 15 18.40 -23.86 -30.34
C ILE A 15 17.27 -24.47 -29.50
N GLY A 16 17.55 -25.53 -28.72
CA GLY A 16 16.58 -26.09 -27.79
C GLY A 16 16.14 -25.09 -26.71
N VAL A 17 17.08 -24.36 -26.11
CA VAL A 17 16.77 -23.28 -25.14
C VAL A 17 15.94 -22.16 -25.81
N ALA A 18 16.29 -21.75 -27.03
CA ALA A 18 15.52 -20.76 -27.77
C ALA A 18 14.08 -21.23 -28.07
N CYS A 19 13.91 -22.51 -28.43
CA CYS A 19 12.58 -23.10 -28.62
C CYS A 19 11.77 -23.12 -27.32
N PHE A 20 12.41 -23.40 -26.18
CA PHE A 20 11.76 -23.34 -24.87
C PHE A 20 11.19 -21.94 -24.58
N TYR A 21 11.98 -20.88 -24.77
CA TYR A 21 11.48 -19.50 -24.60
C TYR A 21 10.39 -19.14 -25.62
N GLY A 22 10.49 -19.61 -26.87
CA GLY A 22 9.44 -19.44 -27.87
C GLY A 22 8.12 -20.11 -27.46
N LEU A 23 8.18 -21.31 -26.89
CA LEU A 23 7.01 -22.02 -26.37
C LEU A 23 6.41 -21.33 -25.15
N LEU A 24 7.24 -20.81 -24.23
CA LEU A 24 6.76 -20.01 -23.10
C LEU A 24 6.03 -18.75 -23.60
N PHE A 25 6.63 -18.00 -24.54
CA PHE A 25 6.01 -16.82 -25.12
C PHE A 25 4.63 -17.15 -25.69
N ILE A 26 4.52 -18.23 -26.48
CA ILE A 26 3.23 -18.66 -27.03
C ILE A 26 2.24 -19.01 -25.91
N ALA A 27 2.67 -19.75 -24.89
CA ALA A 27 1.80 -20.11 -23.77
C ALA A 27 1.25 -18.89 -23.04
N PHE A 28 2.05 -17.82 -22.89
CA PHE A 28 1.63 -16.57 -22.26
C PHE A 28 0.89 -15.60 -23.20
N SER A 29 1.00 -15.77 -24.52
CA SER A 29 0.37 -14.86 -25.51
C SER A 29 -0.95 -15.34 -26.10
N VAL A 30 -1.40 -16.57 -25.77
CA VAL A 30 -2.63 -17.18 -26.31
C VAL A 30 -3.81 -17.13 -25.33
N GLY A 31 -3.60 -16.81 -24.05
CA GLY A 31 -4.64 -16.83 -23.01
C GLY A 31 -5.39 -15.51 -22.78
N ASP A 32 -6.51 -15.61 -22.06
CA ASP A 32 -7.31 -14.50 -21.47
C ASP A 32 -7.15 -14.42 -19.93
N GLY A 33 -6.14 -15.07 -19.38
CA GLY A 33 -5.86 -15.10 -17.94
C GLY A 33 -5.08 -13.89 -17.42
N LEU A 34 -4.97 -13.82 -16.09
CA LEU A 34 -4.36 -12.72 -15.32
C LEU A 34 -2.89 -12.39 -15.70
N LEU A 35 -2.16 -13.36 -16.26
CA LEU A 35 -0.75 -13.23 -16.67
C LEU A 35 -0.55 -13.30 -18.19
N THR A 36 -1.63 -13.22 -18.99
CA THR A 36 -1.56 -13.42 -20.44
C THR A 36 -1.98 -12.16 -21.19
N GLN A 37 -1.22 -11.81 -22.23
CA GLN A 37 -1.52 -10.68 -23.10
C GLN A 37 -1.76 -11.22 -24.52
N LYS A 38 -2.94 -10.97 -25.09
CA LYS A 38 -3.26 -11.40 -26.46
C LYS A 38 -2.34 -10.70 -27.47
N ASP A 39 -1.39 -11.45 -28.02
CA ASP A 39 -0.53 -11.02 -29.12
C ASP A 39 -0.48 -12.07 -30.26
N PRO A 40 -1.54 -12.16 -31.08
CA PRO A 40 -1.62 -13.13 -32.15
C PRO A 40 -0.56 -12.90 -33.24
N ALA A 41 -0.10 -11.67 -33.43
CA ALA A 41 0.94 -11.33 -34.40
C ALA A 41 2.32 -11.85 -33.93
N GLY A 42 2.65 -11.63 -32.65
CA GLY A 42 3.85 -12.16 -32.01
C GLY A 42 3.87 -13.69 -32.02
N VAL A 43 2.76 -14.34 -31.67
CA VAL A 43 2.65 -15.82 -31.70
C VAL A 43 2.94 -16.36 -33.10
N CYS A 44 2.36 -15.75 -34.14
CA CYS A 44 2.60 -16.16 -35.52
C CYS A 44 4.08 -16.00 -35.92
N LEU A 45 4.69 -14.88 -35.57
CA LEU A 45 6.10 -14.60 -35.86
C LEU A 45 7.04 -15.58 -35.14
N VAL A 46 6.78 -15.90 -33.87
CA VAL A 46 7.57 -16.85 -33.09
C VAL A 46 7.42 -18.28 -33.61
N LEU A 47 6.21 -18.69 -34.01
CA LEU A 47 5.98 -20.00 -34.66
C LEU A 47 6.75 -20.12 -35.98
N LEU A 48 6.71 -19.08 -36.83
CA LEU A 48 7.48 -19.06 -38.08
C LEU A 48 8.98 -19.10 -37.81
N ALA A 49 9.47 -18.31 -36.84
CA ALA A 49 10.88 -18.30 -36.45
C ALA A 49 11.34 -19.68 -35.94
N MET A 50 10.53 -20.38 -35.15
CA MET A 50 10.83 -21.75 -34.68
C MET A 50 10.83 -22.75 -35.83
N LEU A 51 9.83 -22.70 -36.72
CA LEU A 51 9.73 -23.61 -37.86
C LEU A 51 10.91 -23.43 -38.83
N PHE A 52 11.22 -22.19 -39.22
CA PHE A 52 12.33 -21.91 -40.13
C PHE A 52 13.69 -22.08 -39.44
N GLY A 53 13.80 -21.72 -38.16
CA GLY A 53 15.03 -21.87 -37.37
C GLY A 53 15.40 -23.34 -37.18
N VAL A 54 14.49 -24.15 -36.65
CA VAL A 54 14.72 -25.59 -36.44
C VAL A 54 14.85 -26.32 -37.77
N GLY A 55 13.96 -26.03 -38.74
CA GLY A 55 14.00 -26.64 -40.06
C GLY A 55 15.29 -26.32 -40.83
N GLY A 56 15.69 -25.06 -40.84
CA GLY A 56 16.94 -24.61 -41.47
C GLY A 56 18.18 -25.20 -40.79
N TYR A 57 18.17 -25.28 -39.46
CA TYR A 57 19.26 -25.89 -38.71
C TYR A 57 19.39 -27.40 -38.95
N LEU A 58 18.28 -28.14 -38.97
CA LEU A 58 18.29 -29.57 -39.30
C LEU A 58 18.76 -29.82 -40.74
N ALA A 59 18.35 -28.97 -41.69
CA ALA A 59 18.79 -29.04 -43.08
C ALA A 59 20.31 -28.78 -43.21
N LEU A 60 20.86 -27.86 -42.41
CA LEU A 60 22.30 -27.65 -42.30
C LEU A 60 23.00 -28.91 -41.77
N GLY A 61 22.42 -29.57 -40.78
CA GLY A 61 22.90 -30.85 -40.24
C GLY A 61 23.01 -31.94 -41.30
N VAL A 62 22.00 -32.07 -42.18
CA VAL A 62 22.03 -33.03 -43.30
C VAL A 62 23.20 -32.74 -44.25
N LYS A 63 23.50 -31.47 -44.52
CA LYS A 63 24.64 -31.06 -45.36
C LYS A 63 26.01 -31.30 -44.70
N ILE A 64 26.09 -31.16 -43.38
CA ILE A 64 27.33 -31.36 -42.62
C ILE A 64 27.62 -32.86 -42.43
N ASP A 65 26.68 -33.60 -41.85
CA ASP A 65 26.73 -35.05 -41.65
C ASP A 65 25.35 -35.55 -41.18
N ARG A 66 24.65 -36.27 -42.05
CA ARG A 66 23.30 -36.81 -41.77
C ARG A 66 23.24 -37.68 -40.50
N ARG A 67 24.35 -38.30 -40.08
CA ARG A 67 24.40 -39.13 -38.88
C ARG A 67 24.29 -38.33 -37.58
N LEU A 68 24.56 -37.03 -37.61
CA LEU A 68 24.50 -36.15 -36.43
C LEU A 68 23.08 -35.61 -36.16
N VAL A 69 22.18 -35.67 -37.14
CA VAL A 69 20.84 -35.09 -37.05
C VAL A 69 19.99 -35.68 -35.90
N PRO A 70 19.96 -37.02 -35.67
CA PRO A 70 19.22 -37.59 -34.55
C PRO A 70 19.77 -37.15 -33.18
N LEU A 71 21.10 -37.05 -33.07
CA LEU A 71 21.75 -36.57 -31.84
C LEU A 71 21.42 -35.09 -31.57
N ALA A 72 21.46 -34.25 -32.61
CA ALA A 72 21.08 -32.84 -32.50
C ALA A 72 19.62 -32.67 -32.07
N LEU A 73 18.70 -33.47 -32.61
CA LEU A 73 17.29 -33.44 -32.22
C LEU A 73 17.09 -33.88 -30.76
N ALA A 74 17.76 -34.96 -30.35
CA ALA A 74 17.72 -35.43 -28.96
C ALA A 74 18.24 -34.37 -27.98
N LEU A 75 19.32 -33.67 -28.33
CA LEU A 75 19.88 -32.58 -27.52
C LEU A 75 18.96 -31.35 -27.47
N MET A 76 18.30 -30.99 -28.58
CA MET A 76 17.30 -29.92 -28.60
C MET A 76 16.13 -30.24 -27.68
N ILE A 77 15.56 -31.44 -27.78
CA ILE A 77 14.45 -31.90 -26.94
C ILE A 77 14.88 -31.92 -25.47
N ALA A 78 16.04 -32.50 -25.17
CA ALA A 78 16.58 -32.50 -23.81
C ALA A 78 16.74 -31.08 -23.27
N ALA A 79 17.31 -30.16 -24.05
CA ALA A 79 17.45 -28.76 -23.64
C ALA A 79 16.09 -28.10 -23.35
N ILE A 80 15.06 -28.36 -24.15
CA ILE A 80 13.70 -27.84 -23.89
C ILE A 80 13.18 -28.29 -22.52
N PHE A 81 13.30 -29.58 -22.19
CA PHE A 81 12.77 -30.12 -20.93
C PHE A 81 13.64 -29.79 -19.70
N PHE A 82 14.95 -29.70 -19.87
CA PHE A 82 15.87 -29.46 -18.76
C PHE A 82 16.16 -27.97 -18.49
N THR A 83 15.71 -27.04 -19.35
CA THR A 83 15.94 -25.60 -19.12
C THR A 83 15.41 -25.12 -17.77
N LEU A 84 14.16 -25.45 -17.41
CA LEU A 84 13.56 -25.05 -16.12
C LEU A 84 14.27 -25.69 -14.91
N PRO A 85 14.44 -27.02 -14.84
CA PRO A 85 15.16 -27.65 -13.73
C PRO A 85 16.58 -27.12 -13.55
N ILE A 86 17.29 -26.82 -14.65
CA ILE A 86 18.64 -26.27 -14.59
C ILE A 86 18.62 -24.85 -14.02
N ILE A 87 17.71 -23.98 -14.46
CA ILE A 87 17.57 -22.63 -13.92
C ILE A 87 17.28 -22.70 -12.41
N GLN A 88 16.30 -23.52 -12.01
CA GLN A 88 15.94 -23.71 -10.59
C GLN A 88 17.14 -24.19 -9.76
N THR A 89 17.86 -25.22 -10.24
CA THR A 89 19.03 -25.75 -9.54
C THR A 89 20.15 -24.71 -9.42
N LEU A 90 20.36 -23.88 -10.45
CA LEU A 90 21.36 -22.81 -10.43
C LEU A 90 20.97 -21.71 -9.43
N ASP A 91 19.69 -21.36 -9.37
CA ASP A 91 19.17 -20.40 -8.39
C ASP A 91 19.30 -20.95 -6.97
N ASP A 92 18.97 -22.22 -6.73
CA ASP A 92 19.15 -22.90 -5.44
C ASP A 92 20.62 -22.94 -5.02
N LEU A 93 21.53 -23.23 -5.94
CA LEU A 93 22.97 -23.24 -5.67
C LEU A 93 23.47 -21.84 -5.30
N LYS A 94 23.03 -20.82 -6.03
CA LYS A 94 23.36 -19.41 -5.76
C LYS A 94 22.82 -18.98 -4.40
N ASP A 95 21.59 -19.36 -4.08
CA ASP A 95 20.94 -19.08 -2.81
C ASP A 95 21.68 -19.73 -1.63
N ASN A 96 21.97 -21.04 -1.74
CA ASN A 96 22.72 -21.78 -0.73
C ASN A 96 24.11 -21.21 -0.50
N HIS A 97 24.80 -20.81 -1.57
CA HIS A 97 26.10 -20.15 -1.47
C HIS A 97 25.99 -18.83 -0.71
N LYS A 98 25.01 -17.98 -1.05
CA LYS A 98 24.77 -16.70 -0.35
C LYS A 98 24.48 -16.91 1.14
N LYS A 99 23.61 -17.87 1.49
CA LYS A 99 23.31 -18.22 2.89
C LYS A 99 24.55 -18.65 3.66
N SER A 100 25.35 -19.55 3.07
CA SER A 100 26.62 -19.98 3.67
C SER A 100 27.60 -18.82 3.83
N TYR A 101 27.72 -17.94 2.84
CA TYR A 101 28.59 -16.77 2.90
C TYR A 101 28.16 -15.82 4.02
N ALA A 102 26.89 -15.44 4.06
CA ALA A 102 26.30 -14.54 5.07
C ALA A 102 26.43 -15.08 6.51
N SER A 103 26.36 -16.40 6.69
CA SER A 103 26.52 -17.04 8.01
C SER A 103 27.96 -17.04 8.56
N LYS A 104 28.98 -16.82 7.71
CA LYS A 104 30.40 -16.97 8.06
C LYS A 104 31.20 -15.68 8.01
N HIS A 105 30.65 -14.63 7.41
CA HIS A 105 31.32 -13.35 7.22
C HIS A 105 30.60 -12.26 7.98
N GLN A 106 31.31 -11.16 8.20
CA GLN A 106 30.74 -9.95 8.78
C GLN A 106 30.82 -8.81 7.76
N ASP A 107 29.80 -7.96 7.71
CA ASP A 107 29.81 -6.71 6.95
C ASP A 107 30.41 -5.60 7.82
N ASP A 108 31.41 -4.90 7.28
CA ASP A 108 32.16 -3.87 8.01
C ASP A 108 31.26 -2.74 8.52
N TYR A 109 30.20 -2.40 7.78
CA TYR A 109 29.25 -1.36 8.20
C TYR A 109 28.49 -1.77 9.45
N ILE A 110 28.06 -3.03 9.54
CA ILE A 110 27.34 -3.56 10.70
C ILE A 110 28.25 -3.60 11.92
N VAL A 111 29.52 -3.99 11.75
CA VAL A 111 30.53 -3.99 12.83
C VAL A 111 30.78 -2.57 13.33
N GLN A 112 30.92 -1.59 12.42
CA GLN A 112 31.11 -0.19 12.76
C GLN A 112 29.90 0.37 13.51
N LEU A 113 28.69 0.19 12.98
CA LEU A 113 27.45 0.69 13.57
C LEU A 113 27.23 0.11 14.97
N ASN A 114 27.42 -1.21 15.14
CA ASN A 114 27.29 -1.85 16.45
C ASN A 114 28.25 -1.26 17.49
N SER A 115 29.45 -0.84 17.06
CA SER A 115 30.44 -0.20 17.95
C SER A 115 30.06 1.25 18.33
N ILE A 116 29.29 1.94 17.48
CA ILE A 116 28.75 3.28 17.75
C ILE A 116 27.61 3.16 18.76
N LEU A 117 26.64 2.29 18.48
CA LEU A 117 25.44 2.13 19.32
C LEU A 117 25.73 1.65 20.74
N GLN A 118 26.83 0.91 20.98
CA GLN A 118 27.25 0.53 22.33
C GLN A 118 27.62 1.72 23.24
N LYS A 119 27.79 2.92 22.70
CA LYS A 119 28.20 4.13 23.44
C LYS A 119 27.05 5.11 23.69
N ASP A 120 25.91 4.91 23.04
CA ASP A 120 24.78 5.82 23.05
C ASP A 120 23.56 5.14 23.71
N ASP A 121 22.75 5.94 24.41
CA ASP A 121 21.55 5.44 25.10
C ASP A 121 20.35 5.48 24.14
N LEU A 122 20.32 4.56 23.16
CA LEU A 122 19.17 4.41 22.27
C LEU A 122 18.06 3.61 22.94
N PRO A 123 16.77 3.97 22.73
CA PRO A 123 15.63 3.20 23.21
C PRO A 123 15.41 1.88 22.42
N MET A 124 16.37 1.48 21.58
CA MET A 124 16.32 0.29 20.74
C MET A 124 17.70 -0.34 20.58
N GLU A 125 17.73 -1.66 20.40
CA GLU A 125 18.94 -2.44 20.20
C GLU A 125 19.05 -2.92 18.75
N LEU A 126 20.27 -2.91 18.20
CA LEU A 126 20.55 -3.48 16.89
C LEU A 126 20.68 -5.01 17.01
N ASP A 127 19.83 -5.75 16.30
CA ASP A 127 20.08 -7.19 16.05
C ASP A 127 21.20 -7.31 15.01
N SER A 128 22.44 -7.22 15.51
CA SER A 128 23.66 -7.29 14.70
C SER A 128 23.76 -8.60 13.91
N LYS A 129 23.23 -9.71 14.44
CA LYS A 129 23.30 -11.02 13.79
C LYS A 129 22.36 -11.06 12.58
N SER A 130 21.11 -10.66 12.75
CA SER A 130 20.12 -10.60 11.67
C SER A 130 20.50 -9.56 10.62
N SER A 131 20.88 -8.35 11.06
CA SER A 131 21.33 -7.25 10.17
C SER A 131 22.53 -7.66 9.30
N ASN A 132 23.51 -8.32 9.90
CA ASN A 132 24.67 -8.85 9.18
C ASN A 132 24.29 -9.90 8.13
N PHE A 133 23.46 -10.86 8.53
CA PHE A 133 23.02 -11.92 7.64
C PHE A 133 22.26 -11.36 6.43
N ASP A 134 21.27 -10.50 6.68
CA ASP A 134 20.43 -9.93 5.62
C ASP A 134 21.23 -9.04 4.65
N THR A 135 22.16 -8.24 5.19
CA THR A 135 23.06 -7.39 4.37
C THR A 135 23.88 -8.24 3.39
N LEU A 136 24.52 -9.31 3.88
CA LEU A 136 25.37 -10.17 3.05
C LEU A 136 24.58 -11.11 2.12
N TYR A 137 23.40 -11.56 2.56
CA TYR A 137 22.55 -12.48 1.80
C TYR A 137 21.85 -11.76 0.63
N LYS A 138 21.27 -10.59 0.90
CA LYS A 138 20.53 -9.79 -0.09
C LYS A 138 21.49 -8.95 -0.96
N GLY A 139 22.63 -8.51 -0.43
CA GLY A 139 23.83 -8.07 -1.15
C GLY A 139 23.76 -6.68 -1.81
N ASN A 140 22.57 -6.16 -2.11
CA ASN A 140 22.40 -4.87 -2.80
C ASN A 140 22.18 -3.69 -1.85
N SER A 141 21.85 -3.94 -0.59
CA SER A 141 21.51 -2.92 0.39
C SER A 141 22.02 -3.35 1.75
N ILE A 142 22.27 -2.38 2.63
CA ILE A 142 22.48 -2.62 4.06
C ILE A 142 21.11 -2.83 4.71
N TRP A 143 20.96 -3.91 5.46
CA TRP A 143 19.75 -4.22 6.20
C TRP A 143 20.03 -4.07 7.69
N LEU A 144 19.31 -3.15 8.33
CA LEU A 144 19.42 -2.87 9.76
C LEU A 144 18.12 -3.28 10.45
N ASN A 145 18.21 -4.25 11.33
CA ASN A 145 17.10 -4.75 12.13
C ASN A 145 17.29 -4.29 13.57
N PHE A 146 16.37 -3.46 14.03
CA PHE A 146 16.31 -2.94 15.40
C PHE A 146 15.12 -3.54 16.15
N GLU A 147 15.29 -3.68 17.45
CA GLU A 147 14.22 -4.04 18.38
C GLU A 147 14.12 -2.98 19.48
N LYS A 148 12.92 -2.45 19.67
CA LYS A 148 12.66 -1.47 20.73
C LYS A 148 12.74 -2.14 22.10
N ALA A 149 13.40 -1.47 23.05
CA ALA A 149 13.68 -2.05 24.36
C ALA A 149 12.41 -2.24 25.21
N ASN A 150 11.42 -1.35 25.02
CA ASN A 150 10.12 -1.40 25.69
C ASN A 150 8.99 -1.80 24.71
N GLU A 151 7.79 -2.04 25.24
CA GLU A 151 6.60 -2.41 24.44
C GLU A 151 5.91 -1.19 23.82
N GLU A 152 6.42 0.02 24.06
CA GLU A 152 5.79 1.24 23.55
C GLU A 152 5.99 1.38 22.03
N PRO A 153 5.05 2.03 21.33
CA PRO A 153 5.20 2.32 19.90
C PRO A 153 6.46 3.13 19.63
N VAL A 154 7.10 2.89 18.48
CA VAL A 154 8.21 3.73 18.00
C VAL A 154 7.71 5.17 17.88
N THR A 155 8.51 6.13 18.32
CA THR A 155 8.17 7.56 18.19
C THR A 155 9.01 8.22 17.11
N GLU A 156 8.59 9.41 16.69
CA GLU A 156 9.38 10.25 15.81
C GLU A 156 10.78 10.54 16.38
N ALA A 157 10.89 10.82 17.67
CA ALA A 157 12.15 11.13 18.33
C ALA A 157 13.13 9.95 18.24
N ASP A 158 12.61 8.72 18.39
CA ASP A 158 13.40 7.49 18.29
C ASP A 158 14.04 7.34 16.90
N VAL A 159 13.24 7.57 15.85
CA VAL A 159 13.71 7.46 14.46
C VAL A 159 14.70 8.58 14.16
N ASN A 160 14.40 9.83 14.53
CA ASN A 160 15.33 10.95 14.33
C ASN A 160 16.67 10.70 15.03
N MET A 161 16.65 10.21 16.26
CA MET A 161 17.87 9.85 17.01
C MET A 161 18.66 8.76 16.28
N LEU A 162 17.99 7.69 15.83
CA LEU A 162 18.62 6.63 15.05
C LEU A 162 19.31 7.17 13.79
N LEU A 163 18.63 8.00 12.99
CA LEU A 163 19.16 8.54 11.74
C LEU A 163 20.45 9.34 11.95
N THR A 164 20.57 10.07 13.07
CA THR A 164 21.78 10.86 13.38
C THR A 164 23.02 10.01 13.67
N LEU A 165 22.84 8.74 14.04
CA LEU A 165 23.95 7.85 14.40
C LEU A 165 24.43 6.96 13.25
N LEU A 166 23.71 6.94 12.13
CA LEU A 166 24.05 6.08 11.00
C LEU A 166 25.32 6.60 10.30
N PRO A 167 26.38 5.76 10.15
CA PRO A 167 27.54 6.11 9.36
C PRO A 167 27.15 6.40 7.90
N GLU A 168 27.88 7.31 7.26
CA GLU A 168 27.78 7.54 5.82
C GLU A 168 28.14 6.28 5.03
N VAL A 169 27.40 6.00 3.96
CA VAL A 169 27.66 4.86 3.09
C VAL A 169 27.08 5.06 1.69
N ASP A 170 27.83 4.64 0.68
CA ASP A 170 27.41 4.64 -0.72
C ASP A 170 26.68 3.33 -1.08
N ARG A 171 25.68 2.96 -0.27
CA ARG A 171 24.78 1.81 -0.46
C ARG A 171 23.43 2.15 0.11
N ASP A 172 22.36 1.68 -0.53
CA ASP A 172 21.01 1.81 0.00
C ASP A 172 20.94 1.20 1.41
N VAL A 173 20.35 1.93 2.36
CA VAL A 173 20.13 1.45 3.73
C VAL A 173 18.66 1.17 3.93
N ARG A 174 18.34 -0.01 4.47
CA ARG A 174 16.99 -0.45 4.79
C ARG A 174 16.91 -0.71 6.27
N ILE A 175 15.96 -0.06 6.91
CA ILE A 175 15.78 -0.12 8.36
C ILE A 175 14.46 -0.79 8.65
N ARG A 176 14.49 -1.71 9.61
CA ARG A 176 13.31 -2.32 10.23
C ARG A 176 13.44 -2.15 11.73
N ILE A 177 12.38 -1.69 12.39
CA ILE A 177 12.28 -1.50 13.82
C ILE A 177 11.08 -2.30 14.32
N SER A 178 11.31 -3.29 15.18
CA SER A 178 10.26 -4.12 15.77
C SER A 178 9.89 -3.61 17.17
N PHE A 179 8.61 -3.56 17.50
CA PHE A 179 8.09 -2.98 18.76
C PHE A 179 6.74 -3.60 19.16
N GLY A 180 6.23 -3.29 20.36
CA GLY A 180 4.97 -3.85 20.86
C GLY A 180 5.18 -5.10 21.72
N VAL A 181 4.11 -5.89 21.89
CA VAL A 181 4.15 -7.10 22.73
C VAL A 181 5.04 -8.17 22.09
N TYR A 182 5.83 -8.87 22.91
CA TYR A 182 6.61 -10.01 22.45
C TYR A 182 5.74 -11.26 22.32
N ASN A 183 5.68 -11.83 21.12
CA ASN A 183 4.94 -13.03 20.83
C ASN A 183 5.88 -14.24 20.79
N SER A 184 5.67 -15.18 21.72
CA SER A 184 6.51 -16.39 21.84
C SER A 184 6.34 -17.36 20.69
N ASP A 185 5.21 -17.34 19.98
CA ASP A 185 4.91 -18.31 18.92
C ASP A 185 5.71 -18.00 17.65
N TYR A 186 5.97 -16.73 17.37
CA TYR A 186 6.78 -16.27 16.24
C TYR A 186 8.18 -15.76 16.66
N ALA A 187 8.51 -15.84 17.95
CA ALA A 187 9.77 -15.41 18.54
C ALA A 187 10.17 -13.96 18.15
N GLY A 188 9.23 -13.03 18.24
CA GLY A 188 9.44 -11.63 17.86
C GLY A 188 8.34 -10.71 18.35
N ARG A 189 8.49 -9.41 18.10
CA ARG A 189 7.49 -8.40 18.44
C ARG A 189 6.35 -8.38 17.42
N GLU A 190 5.13 -8.10 17.88
CA GLU A 190 3.91 -8.13 17.03
C GLU A 190 3.85 -6.99 16.00
N SER A 191 4.47 -5.85 16.31
CA SER A 191 4.48 -4.69 15.44
C SER A 191 5.86 -4.42 14.85
N SER A 192 5.90 -3.93 13.62
CA SER A 192 7.15 -3.46 13.02
C SER A 192 6.92 -2.27 12.11
N MET A 193 7.91 -1.39 12.06
CA MET A 193 8.04 -0.30 11.11
C MET A 193 9.26 -0.55 10.24
N GLY A 194 9.22 -0.23 8.96
CA GLY A 194 10.39 -0.31 8.09
C GLY A 194 10.39 0.76 7.02
N PHE A 195 11.56 1.24 6.65
CA PHE A 195 11.75 2.27 5.64
C PHE A 195 13.13 2.11 4.98
N MET A 196 13.29 2.68 3.79
CA MET A 196 14.57 2.81 3.10
C MET A 196 15.13 4.21 3.33
N LEU A 197 16.44 4.39 3.18
CA LEU A 197 17.06 5.71 3.17
C LEU A 197 17.51 6.04 1.76
N ASP A 198 17.21 7.26 1.31
CA ASP A 198 17.81 7.83 0.12
C ASP A 198 19.28 8.27 0.36
N GLN A 199 19.91 8.88 -0.64
CA GLN A 199 21.30 9.34 -0.55
C GLN A 199 21.51 10.47 0.48
N ASP A 200 20.44 11.18 0.85
CA ASP A 200 20.45 12.27 1.83
C ASP A 200 19.99 11.78 3.22
N LYS A 201 19.91 10.46 3.42
CA LYS A 201 19.44 9.77 4.65
C LYS A 201 18.00 10.09 5.02
N VAL A 202 17.18 10.46 4.05
CA VAL A 202 15.77 10.69 4.29
C VAL A 202 15.01 9.37 4.14
N PRO A 203 14.15 9.02 5.12
CA PRO A 203 13.31 7.83 5.03
C PRO A 203 12.33 7.86 3.84
N GLU A 204 12.27 6.76 3.10
CA GLU A 204 11.39 6.51 1.97
C GLU A 204 10.71 5.15 2.09
N ASN A 205 9.60 4.95 1.35
CA ASN A 205 8.91 3.66 1.27
C ASN A 205 8.60 3.04 2.65
N CYS A 206 8.06 3.88 3.53
CA CYS A 206 7.70 3.48 4.88
C CYS A 206 6.56 2.45 4.86
N THR A 207 6.74 1.39 5.65
CA THR A 207 5.78 0.31 5.87
C THR A 207 5.62 0.14 7.37
N ILE A 208 4.39 -0.09 7.84
CA ILE A 208 4.15 -0.28 9.27
C ILE A 208 2.98 -1.23 9.51
N SER A 209 2.98 -1.89 10.67
CA SER A 209 1.84 -2.69 11.14
C SER A 209 0.58 -1.85 11.33
N ASP A 210 -0.57 -2.48 11.07
CA ASP A 210 -1.89 -1.88 11.18
C ASP A 210 -2.11 -1.19 12.55
N GLY A 211 -2.70 0.00 12.54
CA GLY A 211 -2.96 0.83 13.72
C GLY A 211 -1.82 1.78 14.11
N TYR A 212 -0.73 1.82 13.33
CA TYR A 212 0.42 2.72 13.56
C TYR A 212 0.75 3.60 12.34
N GLU A 213 -0.17 3.72 11.38
CA GLU A 213 0.01 4.41 10.10
C GLU A 213 0.50 5.85 10.26
N TYR A 214 0.11 6.51 11.36
CA TYR A 214 0.54 7.87 11.73
C TYR A 214 2.06 8.03 11.83
N LEU A 215 2.81 6.97 12.18
CA LEU A 215 4.26 7.01 12.25
C LEU A 215 4.89 7.01 10.86
N CYS A 216 4.32 6.25 9.92
CA CYS A 216 4.75 6.29 8.54
C CYS A 216 4.26 7.56 7.82
N ALA A 217 3.15 8.17 8.22
CA ALA A 217 2.68 9.42 7.62
C ALA A 217 3.74 10.52 7.61
N LYS A 218 4.59 10.59 8.65
CA LYS A 218 5.72 11.53 8.71
C LYS A 218 6.87 11.19 7.75
N TYR A 219 7.10 9.92 7.45
CA TYR A 219 8.22 9.44 6.62
C TYR A 219 7.81 9.06 5.19
N ALA A 220 6.50 8.99 4.94
CA ALA A 220 5.93 9.20 3.62
C ALA A 220 6.19 10.63 3.11
N ALA A 221 6.68 11.55 3.97
CA ALA A 221 6.99 12.93 3.64
C ALA A 221 8.27 13.16 2.81
N ASN A 222 8.90 12.11 2.28
CA ASN A 222 9.59 12.19 0.98
C ASN A 222 8.62 12.14 -0.20
N PHE A 223 7.34 12.40 0.05
CA PHE A 223 6.60 13.33 -0.78
C PHE A 223 7.40 14.63 -0.83
N VAL A 224 8.28 14.75 -1.83
CA VAL A 224 8.53 16.05 -2.43
C VAL A 224 7.12 16.63 -2.63
N PRO A 225 6.72 17.74 -1.99
CA PRO A 225 5.59 18.44 -2.51
C PRO A 225 6.02 18.76 -3.93
N VAL A 226 5.46 18.04 -4.91
CA VAL A 226 5.15 18.70 -6.18
C VAL A 226 4.54 20.00 -5.69
N PRO A 227 5.22 21.16 -5.85
CA PRO A 227 4.92 22.34 -5.06
C PRO A 227 3.41 22.50 -5.06
N SER A 228 2.78 22.18 -3.92
CA SER A 228 1.34 22.03 -3.89
C SER A 228 0.84 23.43 -4.13
N LYS A 229 0.05 23.58 -5.18
CA LYS A 229 -0.51 24.88 -5.51
C LYS A 229 -1.82 24.98 -4.75
N ALA A 230 -2.22 26.21 -4.44
CA ALA A 230 -3.60 26.45 -4.09
C ALA A 230 -4.47 25.93 -5.24
N VAL A 231 -5.23 24.87 -4.99
CA VAL A 231 -6.10 24.21 -5.98
C VAL A 231 -7.56 24.59 -5.79
N TYR A 232 -7.94 24.92 -4.57
CA TYR A 232 -9.26 25.44 -4.22
C TYR A 232 -9.11 26.48 -3.10
N SER A 233 -9.97 27.50 -3.13
CA SER A 233 -10.02 28.51 -2.08
C SER A 233 -11.44 29.03 -1.92
N THR A 234 -11.89 29.16 -0.69
CA THR A 234 -13.20 29.70 -0.35
C THR A 234 -13.12 30.58 0.89
N SER A 235 -14.06 31.51 1.04
CA SER A 235 -14.21 32.31 2.25
C SER A 235 -15.55 32.00 2.91
N SER A 236 -15.53 31.83 4.23
CA SER A 236 -16.73 31.61 5.02
C SER A 236 -16.55 32.14 6.45
N ARG A 237 -17.66 32.43 7.12
CA ARG A 237 -17.69 32.66 8.56
C ARG A 237 -17.94 31.32 9.24
N ILE A 238 -17.07 30.95 10.18
CA ILE A 238 -17.26 29.74 11.00
C ILE A 238 -18.53 29.90 11.85
N ASN A 239 -18.81 31.11 12.34
CA ASN A 239 -20.02 31.46 13.07
C ASN A 239 -20.30 32.96 12.87
N ASP A 240 -21.55 33.39 13.03
CA ASP A 240 -21.96 34.80 12.87
C ASP A 240 -21.17 35.77 13.77
N SER A 241 -20.70 35.29 14.93
CA SER A 241 -19.90 36.07 15.88
C SER A 241 -18.42 36.22 15.51
N LEU A 242 -17.94 35.46 14.53
CA LEU A 242 -16.53 35.41 14.11
C LEU A 242 -16.29 36.20 12.81
N PRO A 243 -15.04 36.67 12.58
CA PRO A 243 -14.68 37.26 11.30
C PRO A 243 -14.76 36.24 10.16
N GLU A 244 -14.72 36.74 8.93
CA GLU A 244 -14.64 35.87 7.75
C GLU A 244 -13.22 35.31 7.59
N PHE A 245 -13.12 34.00 7.37
CA PHE A 245 -11.86 33.31 7.14
C PHE A 245 -11.76 32.86 5.68
N THR A 246 -10.53 32.72 5.19
CA THR A 246 -10.26 32.12 3.88
C THR A 246 -9.56 30.79 4.07
N PHE A 247 -10.17 29.74 3.51
CA PHE A 247 -9.71 28.36 3.52
C PHE A 247 -9.09 28.06 2.17
N THR A 248 -7.81 27.75 2.12
CA THR A 248 -7.10 27.45 0.89
C THR A 248 -6.62 26.01 0.93
N VAL A 249 -7.13 25.19 0.02
CA VAL A 249 -6.74 23.79 -0.14
C VAL A 249 -5.55 23.74 -1.09
N TYR A 250 -4.50 23.05 -0.66
CA TYR A 250 -3.29 22.81 -1.42
C TYR A 250 -3.26 21.35 -1.88
N GLY A 251 -2.91 21.16 -3.14
CA GLY A 251 -2.99 19.84 -3.76
C GLY A 251 -2.46 19.78 -5.19
N VAL A 252 -2.81 18.70 -5.88
CA VAL A 252 -2.48 18.47 -7.29
C VAL A 252 -3.73 18.03 -8.04
N LYS A 253 -4.10 18.81 -9.06
CA LYS A 253 -5.11 18.38 -10.03
C LYS A 253 -4.51 17.30 -10.93
N LYS A 254 -5.00 16.07 -10.82
CA LYS A 254 -4.61 14.91 -11.63
C LYS A 254 -5.89 14.27 -12.21
N GLU A 255 -5.76 13.63 -13.37
CA GLU A 255 -6.82 12.83 -13.98
C GLU A 255 -6.42 11.35 -13.87
N PRO A 256 -7.29 10.43 -13.40
CA PRO A 256 -8.73 10.62 -13.14
C PRO A 256 -9.10 11.11 -11.73
N LEU A 257 -8.15 11.14 -10.80
CA LEU A 257 -8.40 11.52 -9.40
C LEU A 257 -7.46 12.64 -9.00
N SER A 258 -8.00 13.70 -8.43
CA SER A 258 -7.25 14.82 -7.87
C SER A 258 -6.91 14.58 -6.40
N SER A 259 -5.88 15.26 -5.90
CA SER A 259 -5.42 15.10 -4.53
C SER A 259 -5.22 16.43 -3.82
N ALA A 260 -5.39 16.41 -2.50
CA ALA A 260 -5.06 17.49 -1.57
C ALA A 260 -4.22 16.95 -0.40
N ASN A 261 -3.45 17.80 0.26
CA ASN A 261 -2.62 17.38 1.39
C ASN A 261 -2.47 18.44 2.50
N GLN A 262 -3.04 19.63 2.28
CA GLN A 262 -3.00 20.69 3.27
C GLN A 262 -4.16 21.67 3.09
N ILE A 263 -4.68 22.18 4.19
CA ILE A 263 -5.59 23.33 4.23
C ILE A 263 -4.90 24.45 5.03
N VAL A 264 -4.84 25.65 4.46
CA VAL A 264 -4.34 26.86 5.12
C VAL A 264 -5.50 27.80 5.38
N ILE A 265 -5.63 28.24 6.62
CA ILE A 265 -6.71 29.09 7.10
C ILE A 265 -6.13 30.46 7.41
N THR A 266 -6.68 31.50 6.78
CA THR A 266 -6.23 32.89 6.96
C THR A 266 -7.36 33.79 7.39
N ASN A 267 -7.04 34.79 8.21
CA ASN A 267 -7.98 35.84 8.58
C ASN A 267 -8.10 36.84 7.43
N LYS A 268 -9.29 36.96 6.84
CA LYS A 268 -9.51 37.87 5.70
C LYS A 268 -9.44 39.34 6.11
N GLU A 269 -9.83 39.66 7.35
CA GLU A 269 -9.87 41.03 7.87
C GLU A 269 -8.50 41.47 8.43
N ALA A 270 -7.68 40.54 8.91
CA ALA A 270 -6.33 40.80 9.43
C ALA A 270 -5.22 40.60 8.38
N SER A 271 -5.40 41.17 7.19
CA SER A 271 -4.38 41.19 6.12
C SER A 271 -3.91 39.81 5.62
N GLY A 272 -4.71 38.76 5.79
CA GLY A 272 -4.34 37.40 5.38
C GLY A 272 -3.39 36.68 6.34
N GLU A 273 -3.34 37.10 7.62
CA GLU A 273 -2.60 36.39 8.66
C GLU A 273 -3.04 34.91 8.71
N ILE A 274 -2.06 34.00 8.67
CA ILE A 274 -2.31 32.57 8.82
C ILE A 274 -2.70 32.30 10.26
N ILE A 275 -3.90 31.76 10.45
CA ILE A 275 -4.43 31.37 11.75
C ILE A 275 -4.03 29.94 12.05
N GLN A 276 -4.12 29.06 11.05
CA GLN A 276 -3.87 27.65 11.22
C GLN A 276 -3.53 26.98 9.89
N GLU A 277 -2.65 25.99 9.97
CA GLU A 277 -2.38 25.06 8.90
C GLU A 277 -2.81 23.66 9.35
N LEU A 278 -3.51 22.95 8.47
CA LEU A 278 -3.98 21.59 8.67
C LEU A 278 -3.28 20.68 7.64
N PRO A 279 -2.12 20.11 7.98
CA PRO A 279 -1.50 19.07 7.15
C PRO A 279 -2.20 17.72 7.35
N PHE A 280 -2.35 16.95 6.27
CA PHE A 280 -2.93 15.60 6.28
C PHE A 280 -2.33 14.75 5.15
N ASN A 281 -2.69 13.46 5.11
CA ASN A 281 -2.21 12.54 4.09
C ASN A 281 -2.73 12.95 2.70
N GLU A 282 -2.03 12.56 1.62
CA GLU A 282 -2.51 12.84 0.26
C GLU A 282 -3.88 12.19 0.06
N THR A 283 -4.90 13.01 -0.22
CA THR A 283 -6.26 12.54 -0.49
C THR A 283 -6.43 12.09 -1.93
N SER A 284 -7.52 11.39 -2.20
CA SER A 284 -7.88 10.99 -3.56
C SER A 284 -9.37 11.20 -3.79
N THR A 285 -9.71 12.09 -4.74
CA THR A 285 -11.10 12.40 -5.07
C THR A 285 -11.34 12.60 -6.55
N SER A 286 -12.52 12.20 -7.02
CA SER A 286 -13.01 12.54 -8.37
C SER A 286 -13.58 13.96 -8.44
N ASP A 287 -13.79 14.61 -7.29
CA ASP A 287 -14.22 16.01 -7.24
C ASP A 287 -13.04 16.93 -7.57
N THR A 288 -13.03 17.42 -8.81
CA THR A 288 -12.00 18.35 -9.29
C THR A 288 -12.33 19.83 -9.06
N GLU A 289 -13.46 20.13 -8.42
CA GLU A 289 -13.92 21.49 -8.11
C GLU A 289 -13.53 21.90 -6.69
N THR A 290 -13.90 21.10 -5.69
CA THR A 290 -13.59 21.40 -4.28
C THR A 290 -12.51 20.52 -3.68
N PHE A 291 -12.08 19.47 -4.41
CA PHE A 291 -11.13 18.49 -3.92
C PHE A 291 -11.65 17.77 -2.67
N GLY A 292 -12.98 17.57 -2.61
CA GLY A 292 -13.67 16.90 -1.52
C GLY A 292 -13.79 17.75 -0.26
N PHE A 293 -13.44 19.04 -0.30
CA PHE A 293 -13.50 19.95 0.83
C PHE A 293 -14.94 20.41 1.10
N ILE A 294 -15.39 20.25 2.34
CA ILE A 294 -16.74 20.62 2.78
C ILE A 294 -16.63 21.36 4.12
N MET A 295 -17.46 22.40 4.26
CA MET A 295 -17.70 23.08 5.53
C MET A 295 -19.15 22.91 5.95
N GLU A 296 -19.37 22.35 7.13
CA GLU A 296 -20.70 22.15 7.72
C GLU A 296 -20.57 21.97 9.23
N ASP A 297 -21.66 22.19 9.97
CA ASP A 297 -21.71 21.99 11.42
C ASP A 297 -21.88 20.50 11.73
N MET A 298 -20.77 19.82 12.08
CA MET A 298 -20.70 18.36 12.24
C MET A 298 -21.05 17.91 13.66
N ASN A 299 -20.92 18.79 14.67
CA ASN A 299 -21.26 18.50 16.06
C ASN A 299 -22.52 19.22 16.57
N PHE A 300 -23.21 19.95 15.70
CA PHE A 300 -24.45 20.69 15.94
C PHE A 300 -24.33 21.82 16.98
N ASP A 301 -23.14 22.42 17.11
CA ASP A 301 -22.87 23.48 18.07
C ASP A 301 -23.04 24.91 17.49
N GLY A 302 -23.39 25.01 16.21
CA GLY A 302 -23.58 26.26 15.48
C GLY A 302 -22.30 26.88 14.92
N TYR A 303 -21.16 26.17 14.99
CA TYR A 303 -19.92 26.53 14.31
C TYR A 303 -19.70 25.59 13.11
N LEU A 304 -19.28 26.16 11.97
CA LEU A 304 -18.91 25.35 10.82
C LEU A 304 -17.58 24.65 11.08
N ASP A 305 -17.58 23.34 10.87
CA ASP A 305 -16.43 22.47 10.92
C ASP A 305 -15.85 22.25 9.51
N ILE A 306 -14.77 21.47 9.42
CA ILE A 306 -14.14 21.12 8.15
C ILE A 306 -14.10 19.60 8.00
N ARG A 307 -14.51 19.10 6.85
CA ARG A 307 -14.13 17.75 6.41
C ARG A 307 -13.57 17.77 4.99
N ILE A 308 -12.70 16.82 4.69
CA ILE A 308 -12.19 16.59 3.34
C ILE A 308 -12.22 15.09 3.03
N GLN A 309 -12.69 14.72 1.83
CA GLN A 309 -12.70 13.33 1.40
C GLN A 309 -11.26 12.78 1.43
N ALA A 310 -11.03 11.68 2.15
CA ALA A 310 -9.70 11.09 2.31
C ALA A 310 -9.34 10.18 1.12
N ASP A 311 -10.28 9.39 0.61
CA ASP A 311 -10.05 8.48 -0.52
C ASP A 311 -11.31 8.28 -1.38
N THR A 312 -11.13 7.78 -2.61
CA THR A 312 -12.21 7.35 -3.52
C THR A 312 -12.20 5.82 -3.63
N PRO A 313 -12.86 5.12 -2.71
CA PRO A 313 -12.93 3.67 -2.77
C PRO A 313 -13.80 3.19 -3.93
N ALA A 314 -13.66 1.91 -4.30
CA ALA A 314 -14.51 1.26 -5.31
C ALA A 314 -15.95 0.99 -4.82
N ALA A 315 -16.22 1.25 -3.55
CA ALA A 315 -17.47 1.01 -2.85
C ALA A 315 -18.02 2.34 -2.30
N PRO A 316 -19.31 2.43 -1.92
CA PRO A 316 -19.92 3.68 -1.46
C PRO A 316 -19.40 4.17 -0.10
N ASN A 317 -18.52 3.44 0.58
CA ASN A 317 -18.02 3.78 1.91
C ASN A 317 -16.90 4.82 1.81
N ILE A 318 -17.22 6.08 1.52
CA ILE A 318 -16.26 7.17 1.37
C ILE A 318 -15.73 7.63 2.74
N PRO A 319 -14.42 7.58 2.99
CA PRO A 319 -13.81 8.11 4.21
C PRO A 319 -13.54 9.61 4.12
N TYR A 320 -13.49 10.29 5.27
CA TYR A 320 -13.18 11.71 5.39
C TYR A 320 -12.15 11.94 6.50
N ASP A 321 -11.27 12.93 6.33
CA ASP A 321 -10.57 13.57 7.46
C ASP A 321 -11.46 14.70 7.99
N CYS A 322 -11.62 14.79 9.32
CA CYS A 322 -12.61 15.66 9.96
C CYS A 322 -11.97 16.52 11.06
N TRP A 323 -12.27 17.82 11.09
CA TRP A 323 -11.84 18.73 12.14
C TRP A 323 -13.01 19.56 12.67
N LEU A 324 -13.22 19.50 13.99
CA LEU A 324 -14.20 20.32 14.69
C LEU A 324 -13.61 21.66 15.13
N TRP A 325 -14.39 22.73 15.08
CA TRP A 325 -13.99 24.02 15.62
C TRP A 325 -14.04 24.03 17.15
N ASP A 326 -12.90 24.25 17.79
CA ASP A 326 -12.83 24.47 19.23
C ASP A 326 -12.91 25.96 19.55
N ALA A 327 -14.10 26.43 19.92
CA ALA A 327 -14.33 27.83 20.24
C ALA A 327 -13.46 28.35 21.41
N ASN A 328 -13.07 27.49 22.36
CA ASN A 328 -12.26 27.91 23.50
C ASN A 328 -10.82 28.22 23.09
N ASN A 329 -10.29 27.45 22.14
CA ASN A 329 -8.92 27.60 21.66
C ASN A 329 -8.81 28.30 20.30
N SER A 330 -9.95 28.62 19.67
CA SER A 330 -10.05 29.28 18.37
C SER A 330 -9.23 28.58 17.28
N LYS A 331 -9.36 27.25 17.21
CA LYS A 331 -8.65 26.40 16.27
C LYS A 331 -9.48 25.17 15.90
N PHE A 332 -9.22 24.62 14.72
CA PHE A 332 -9.75 23.33 14.29
C PHE A 332 -8.97 22.18 14.94
N ILE A 333 -9.69 21.21 15.51
CA ILE A 333 -9.16 20.02 16.17
C ILE A 333 -9.64 18.78 15.42
N ARG A 334 -8.70 17.93 15.02
CA ARG A 334 -9.01 16.69 14.30
C ARG A 334 -9.87 15.77 15.19
N ASN A 335 -10.89 15.17 14.61
CA ASN A 335 -11.83 14.31 15.32
C ASN A 335 -11.84 12.89 14.72
N SER A 336 -11.07 11.99 15.32
CA SER A 336 -10.96 10.61 14.83
C SER A 336 -12.26 9.81 14.96
N TYR A 337 -13.15 10.14 15.90
CA TYR A 337 -14.43 9.44 16.05
C TYR A 337 -15.36 9.67 14.85
N LEU A 338 -15.34 10.88 14.26
CA LEU A 338 -16.05 11.15 13.01
C LEU A 338 -15.42 10.46 11.80
N GLU A 339 -14.10 10.30 11.80
CA GLU A 339 -13.36 9.65 10.71
C GLU A 339 -13.63 8.13 10.64
N GLU A 340 -14.09 7.52 11.74
CA GLU A 340 -14.56 6.12 11.76
C GLU A 340 -15.92 5.94 11.06
N ILE A 341 -16.72 7.01 10.95
CA ILE A 341 -18.04 6.97 10.30
C ILE A 341 -17.85 7.15 8.79
N GLN A 342 -18.19 6.13 8.02
CA GLN A 342 -18.07 6.17 6.55
C GLN A 342 -19.25 6.92 5.94
N SER A 343 -18.98 7.78 4.95
CA SER A 343 -20.00 8.57 4.23
C SER A 343 -21.01 9.26 5.14
N PRO A 344 -20.54 10.05 6.14
CA PRO A 344 -21.43 10.68 7.09
C PRO A 344 -22.22 11.82 6.42
N GLU A 345 -23.49 11.92 6.77
CA GLU A 345 -24.40 13.00 6.43
C GLU A 345 -24.94 13.63 7.72
N PHE A 346 -24.93 14.96 7.81
CA PHE A 346 -25.24 15.69 9.03
C PHE A 346 -26.60 16.38 8.92
N ASP A 347 -27.61 15.87 9.63
CA ASP A 347 -28.94 16.49 9.72
C ASP A 347 -28.96 17.46 10.91
N THR A 348 -28.66 18.73 10.65
CA THR A 348 -28.63 19.78 11.68
C THR A 348 -29.99 20.01 12.36
N GLN A 349 -31.11 19.72 11.69
CA GLN A 349 -32.44 19.90 12.28
C GLN A 349 -32.77 18.80 13.28
N LYS A 350 -32.37 17.56 12.99
CA LYS A 350 -32.58 16.42 13.88
C LYS A 350 -31.42 16.18 14.86
N GLN A 351 -30.27 16.84 14.62
CA GLN A 351 -29.01 16.62 15.32
C GLN A 351 -28.61 15.13 15.31
N ILE A 352 -28.64 14.55 14.11
CA ILE A 352 -28.30 13.14 13.86
C ILE A 352 -27.28 13.10 12.73
N ILE A 353 -26.31 12.19 12.87
CA ILE A 353 -25.41 11.81 11.78
C ILE A 353 -25.94 10.50 11.21
N THR A 354 -26.10 10.42 9.89
CA THR A 354 -26.47 9.18 9.21
C THR A 354 -25.32 8.67 8.36
N SER A 355 -25.14 7.35 8.32
CA SER A 355 -24.16 6.67 7.49
C SER A 355 -24.86 5.56 6.70
N ILE A 356 -24.49 5.42 5.43
CA ILE A 356 -24.98 4.35 4.56
C ILE A 356 -23.76 3.72 3.90
N GLY A 357 -23.66 2.40 3.97
CA GLY A 357 -22.55 1.69 3.37
C GLY A 357 -22.86 0.24 3.04
N ARG A 358 -21.83 -0.47 2.60
CA ARG A 358 -21.90 -1.90 2.31
C ARG A 358 -20.63 -2.63 2.75
N SER A 359 -20.78 -3.85 3.24
CA SER A 359 -19.66 -4.75 3.59
C SER A 359 -19.30 -5.67 2.41
N SER A 360 -20.27 -5.98 1.55
CA SER A 360 -20.09 -6.78 0.35
C SER A 360 -21.07 -6.34 -0.74
N ALA A 361 -21.13 -7.06 -1.87
CA ALA A 361 -22.12 -6.76 -2.91
C ALA A 361 -23.57 -7.12 -2.47
N SER A 362 -23.71 -7.93 -1.43
CA SER A 362 -24.99 -8.42 -0.89
C SER A 362 -25.26 -7.96 0.53
N GLU A 363 -24.34 -7.24 1.18
CA GLU A 363 -24.47 -6.78 2.56
C GLU A 363 -24.45 -5.26 2.64
N HIS A 364 -25.56 -4.67 3.08
CA HIS A 364 -25.73 -3.22 3.22
C HIS A 364 -25.99 -2.86 4.68
N PHE A 365 -25.63 -1.64 5.06
CA PHE A 365 -25.91 -1.13 6.39
C PHE A 365 -26.35 0.33 6.36
N TRP A 366 -27.18 0.69 7.35
CA TRP A 366 -27.62 2.04 7.65
C TRP A 366 -27.43 2.31 9.13
N GLU A 367 -26.79 3.43 9.45
CA GLU A 367 -26.43 3.78 10.80
C GLU A 367 -26.92 5.19 11.15
N GLU A 368 -27.36 5.36 12.39
CA GLU A 368 -27.73 6.65 12.97
C GLU A 368 -26.89 6.89 14.23
N TYR A 369 -26.25 8.05 14.33
CA TYR A 369 -25.44 8.45 15.46
C TYR A 369 -25.97 9.74 16.10
N LYS A 370 -25.72 9.87 17.40
CA LYS A 370 -25.92 11.11 18.15
C LYS A 370 -24.71 11.39 19.03
N TYR A 371 -24.45 12.66 19.30
CA TYR A 371 -23.45 13.04 20.28
C TYR A 371 -23.94 12.69 21.70
N ILE A 372 -23.16 11.86 22.40
CA ILE A 372 -23.31 11.59 23.83
C ILE A 372 -21.96 11.93 24.47
N ASP A 373 -21.96 12.83 25.44
CA ASP A 373 -20.74 13.31 26.11
C ASP A 373 -19.63 13.79 25.15
N GLY A 374 -20.04 14.40 24.02
CA GLY A 374 -19.13 14.94 23.01
C GLY A 374 -18.58 13.91 22.02
N ILE A 375 -19.05 12.67 22.07
CA ILE A 375 -18.63 11.58 21.17
C ILE A 375 -19.80 11.16 20.27
N PRO A 376 -19.61 11.08 18.93
CA PRO A 376 -20.56 10.42 18.04
C PRO A 376 -20.77 8.97 18.48
N THR A 377 -21.96 8.67 18.99
CA THR A 377 -22.32 7.35 19.51
C THR A 377 -23.37 6.72 18.63
N LEU A 378 -23.12 5.46 18.20
CA LEU A 378 -24.05 4.69 17.38
C LEU A 378 -25.34 4.42 18.17
N MET A 379 -26.44 4.97 17.67
CA MET A 379 -27.77 4.82 18.26
C MET A 379 -28.54 3.66 17.66
N LYS A 380 -28.37 3.45 16.36
CA LYS A 380 -29.07 2.43 15.60
C LYS A 380 -28.24 1.97 14.41
N ARG A 381 -28.21 0.66 14.17
CA ARG A 381 -27.66 0.06 12.95
C ARG A 381 -28.64 -0.95 12.39
N THR A 382 -28.97 -0.80 11.11
CA THR A 382 -29.73 -1.78 10.33
C THR A 382 -28.78 -2.43 9.36
N GLU A 383 -28.72 -3.76 9.35
CA GLU A 383 -27.95 -4.54 8.39
C GLU A 383 -28.87 -5.39 7.54
N GLU A 384 -28.60 -5.47 6.25
CA GLU A 384 -29.32 -6.33 5.31
C GLU A 384 -28.35 -7.23 4.54
N GLU A 385 -28.58 -8.54 4.61
CA GLU A 385 -27.88 -9.54 3.79
C GLU A 385 -28.84 -10.14 2.75
N ILE A 386 -28.50 -10.01 1.47
CA ILE A 386 -29.27 -10.53 0.35
C ILE A 386 -28.73 -11.91 -0.07
N ASN A 387 -29.49 -12.96 0.23
CA ASN A 387 -29.23 -14.31 -0.27
C ASN A 387 -29.96 -14.53 -1.60
N GLN A 388 -29.30 -14.19 -2.72
CA GLN A 388 -29.90 -14.32 -4.05
C GLN A 388 -30.37 -15.75 -4.39
N PRO A 389 -29.59 -16.84 -4.13
CA PRO A 389 -30.03 -18.20 -4.41
C PRO A 389 -31.33 -18.58 -3.71
N GLN A 390 -31.53 -18.10 -2.48
CA GLN A 390 -32.73 -18.38 -1.68
C GLN A 390 -33.85 -17.36 -1.90
N LYS A 391 -33.55 -16.23 -2.56
CA LYS A 391 -34.43 -15.06 -2.69
C LYS A 391 -34.93 -14.59 -1.32
N ILE A 392 -34.00 -14.41 -0.39
CA ILE A 392 -34.28 -13.96 0.98
C ILE A 392 -33.42 -12.73 1.27
N ILE A 393 -34.03 -11.74 1.92
CA ILE A 393 -33.32 -10.67 2.64
C ILE A 393 -33.35 -11.03 4.12
N HIS A 394 -32.20 -11.01 4.77
CA HIS A 394 -32.09 -11.10 6.22
C HIS A 394 -31.77 -9.71 6.75
N THR A 395 -32.66 -9.16 7.59
CA THR A 395 -32.50 -7.85 8.21
C THR A 395 -32.29 -8.01 9.70
N VAL A 396 -31.27 -7.33 10.23
CA VAL A 396 -30.99 -7.24 11.67
C VAL A 396 -30.93 -5.77 12.08
N VAL A 397 -31.68 -5.41 13.12
CA VAL A 397 -31.71 -4.06 13.69
C VAL A 397 -31.12 -4.09 15.09
N TRP A 398 -30.06 -3.31 15.27
CA TRP A 398 -29.42 -3.03 16.54
C TRP A 398 -29.80 -1.63 17.00
N GLU A 399 -30.20 -1.47 18.26
CA GLU A 399 -30.48 -0.18 18.88
C GLU A 399 -29.77 -0.06 20.22
N LEU A 400 -29.36 1.16 20.57
CA LEU A 400 -28.70 1.43 21.84
C LEU A 400 -29.74 1.40 22.97
N VAL A 401 -29.68 0.37 23.81
CA VAL A 401 -30.56 0.15 24.96
C VAL A 401 -29.70 0.08 26.23
N ASN A 402 -29.97 0.96 27.19
CA ASN A 402 -29.22 1.04 28.45
C ASN A 402 -27.68 1.19 28.30
N GLY A 403 -27.21 1.75 27.18
CA GLY A 403 -25.79 1.99 26.92
C GLY A 403 -25.07 0.87 26.17
N GLU A 404 -25.77 -0.19 25.80
CA GLU A 404 -25.24 -1.28 24.97
C GLU A 404 -26.10 -1.45 23.70
N LEU A 405 -25.48 -1.88 22.59
CA LEU A 405 -26.23 -2.19 21.38
C LEU A 405 -26.88 -3.56 21.53
N GLU A 406 -28.22 -3.58 21.50
CA GLU A 406 -29.02 -4.81 21.57
C GLU A 406 -29.76 -5.03 20.25
N ILE A 407 -29.92 -6.31 19.86
CA ILE A 407 -30.78 -6.66 18.71
C ILE A 407 -32.23 -6.45 19.13
N THR A 408 -32.92 -5.52 18.46
CA THR A 408 -34.34 -5.26 18.68
C THR A 408 -35.22 -5.93 17.62
N GLU A 409 -34.69 -6.15 16.41
CA GLU A 409 -35.38 -6.87 15.34
C GLU A 409 -34.41 -7.82 14.59
N ASP A 410 -34.88 -9.02 14.27
CA ASP A 410 -34.17 -10.02 13.44
C ASP A 410 -35.23 -10.79 12.65
N TYR A 411 -35.29 -10.55 11.34
CA TYR A 411 -36.31 -11.16 10.50
C TYR A 411 -35.83 -11.43 9.07
N LYS A 412 -36.58 -12.29 8.38
CA LYS A 412 -36.32 -12.68 7.00
C LYS A 412 -37.55 -12.46 6.16
N GLU A 413 -37.36 -11.87 4.99
CA GLU A 413 -38.42 -11.63 4.03
C GLU A 413 -38.00 -12.08 2.62
N ALA A 414 -38.99 -12.25 1.75
CA ALA A 414 -38.72 -12.66 0.37
C ALA A 414 -38.08 -11.49 -0.40
N TYR A 415 -36.90 -11.72 -0.98
CA TYR A 415 -36.28 -10.78 -1.89
C TYR A 415 -37.10 -10.71 -3.18
N VAL A 416 -37.71 -9.56 -3.42
CA VAL A 416 -38.36 -9.23 -4.69
C VAL A 416 -37.39 -8.36 -5.47
N ASP A 417 -36.84 -8.91 -6.54
CA ASP A 417 -35.95 -8.16 -7.44
C ASP A 417 -36.68 -6.93 -7.99
N PRO A 418 -36.20 -5.70 -7.72
CA PRO A 418 -36.85 -4.49 -8.20
C PRO A 418 -36.86 -4.38 -9.73
N GLU A 419 -36.01 -5.12 -10.45
CA GLU A 419 -35.94 -5.09 -11.92
C GLU A 419 -36.74 -6.19 -12.63
N GLY A 420 -37.33 -7.15 -11.91
CA GLY A 420 -38.30 -8.10 -12.46
C GLY A 420 -37.90 -8.76 -13.80
N LEU A 421 -36.66 -9.27 -13.91
CA LEU A 421 -36.19 -10.05 -15.06
C LEU A 421 -36.25 -11.57 -14.82
#